data_AF-A0A7J7Q323-F1
#
_entry.id   AF-A0A7J7Q323-F1
#
_cell.length_a   1.000
_cell.length_b   1.000
_cell.length_c   1.000
_cell.angle_alpha   90.00
_cell.angle_beta   90.00
_cell.angle_gamma   90.00
#
_symmetry.space_group_name_H-M   'P 1'
#
loop_
_entity.id
_entity.type
_entity.pdbx_description
1 polymer ?
#
loop_
_entity_poly.entity_id
_entity_poly.type
_entity_poly.pdbx_seq_one_letter_code
_entity_poly.pdbx_strand_id
1 'polypeptide(L)'
;MGNLELPGAATGSKQMLKVPVGTYEFGANLISEKGHFALGRITTDGRLSGRLKYDFADWLSSRVNMQLSNEAGQSQLMGDIDIKGKDWNGQVKLGTPQFLGLNYFQSITPSLSAGGEFFWLGGQLRSGLGVALRHSGEQHIATCQVATTGILSAQYAHKVTDKVTLATDLLYHWASREATATVGYDVTLRQARLQGKVDSAGVVSCYIMERFAPGINFLLSAELDHAHTNYKFGFGFTAGE
;
A
#
# COMPACT_ATOMS: atom_id res chain seq x y z
N MET A 1 -19.82 -6.33 12.97
CA MET A 1 -20.23 -6.91 14.28
C MET A 1 -20.15 -8.42 14.23
N GLY A 2 -19.40 -9.02 15.17
CA GLY A 2 -19.55 -10.42 15.61
C GLY A 2 -19.00 -11.51 14.68
N ASN A 3 -17.81 -12.05 15.02
CA ASN A 3 -17.46 -13.40 14.59
C ASN A 3 -18.56 -14.33 15.10
N LEU A 4 -19.20 -15.08 14.21
CA LEU A 4 -20.15 -16.11 14.60
C LEU A 4 -19.35 -17.32 15.08
N GLU A 5 -19.09 -17.37 16.38
CA GLU A 5 -18.49 -18.51 17.04
C GLU A 5 -19.55 -19.61 17.16
N LEU A 6 -19.53 -20.58 16.24
CA LEU A 6 -20.28 -21.82 16.39
C LEU A 6 -19.47 -22.77 17.29
N PRO A 7 -20.01 -23.23 18.43
CA PRO A 7 -19.36 -24.27 19.21
C PRO A 7 -19.47 -25.60 18.45
N GLY A 8 -18.36 -26.01 17.85
CA GLY A 8 -18.20 -27.36 17.31
C GLY A 8 -18.23 -28.38 18.45
N ALA A 9 -19.27 -29.20 18.48
CA ALA A 9 -19.35 -30.34 19.38
C ALA A 9 -18.28 -31.39 19.04
N ALA A 10 -17.58 -31.81 20.09
CA ALA A 10 -16.76 -33.01 20.23
C ALA A 10 -15.47 -33.15 19.39
N THR A 11 -14.37 -33.27 20.15
CA THR A 11 -13.06 -33.86 19.82
C THR A 11 -11.96 -32.91 19.29
N GLY A 12 -11.21 -32.31 20.24
CA GLY A 12 -9.76 -32.51 20.28
C GLY A 12 -8.80 -31.62 19.46
N SER A 13 -9.23 -30.66 18.64
CA SER A 13 -8.29 -29.71 18.02
C SER A 13 -8.91 -28.33 17.83
N LYS A 14 -8.38 -27.36 18.58
CA LYS A 14 -8.79 -25.95 18.58
C LYS A 14 -8.32 -25.22 17.31
N GLN A 15 -8.75 -25.67 16.13
CA GLN A 15 -8.64 -24.89 14.90
C GLN A 15 -9.93 -24.09 14.74
N MET A 16 -9.87 -22.80 15.07
CA MET A 16 -10.92 -21.85 14.75
C MET A 16 -11.00 -21.75 13.22
N LEU A 17 -11.95 -22.47 12.63
CA LEU A 17 -12.36 -22.26 11.24
C LEU A 17 -13.05 -20.89 11.16
N LYS A 18 -12.28 -19.84 10.87
CA LYS A 18 -12.81 -18.56 10.40
C LYS A 18 -13.43 -18.80 9.03
N VAL A 19 -14.71 -19.11 9.00
CA VAL A 19 -15.48 -19.17 7.76
C VAL A 19 -15.55 -17.72 7.22
N PRO A 20 -14.98 -17.42 6.04
CA PRO A 20 -15.17 -16.11 5.44
C PRO A 20 -16.65 -16.00 5.08
N VAL A 21 -17.36 -15.08 5.74
CA VAL A 21 -18.64 -14.61 5.22
C VAL A 21 -18.30 -14.03 3.85
N GLY A 22 -18.89 -14.58 2.78
CA GLY A 22 -18.65 -14.08 1.42
C GLY A 22 -19.02 -12.60 1.36
N THR A 23 -18.01 -11.73 1.35
CA THR A 23 -18.20 -10.29 1.22
C THR A 23 -18.23 -9.97 -0.27
N TYR A 24 -19.36 -9.50 -0.75
CA TYR A 24 -19.47 -8.99 -2.11
C TYR A 24 -19.14 -7.51 -2.10
N GLU A 25 -18.21 -7.10 -2.96
CA GLU A 25 -17.86 -5.69 -3.19
C GLU A 25 -18.21 -5.34 -4.63
N PHE A 26 -19.11 -4.37 -4.78
CA PHE A 26 -19.42 -3.78 -6.08
C PHE A 26 -18.57 -2.52 -6.26
N GLY A 27 -17.76 -2.49 -7.32
CA GLY A 27 -16.88 -1.36 -7.63
C GLY A 27 -17.13 -0.83 -9.04
N ALA A 28 -17.31 0.47 -9.18
CA ALA A 28 -17.34 1.16 -10.46
C ALA A 28 -16.11 2.08 -10.60
N ASN A 29 -15.40 1.94 -11.71
CA ASN A 29 -14.26 2.80 -12.05
C ASN A 29 -14.63 3.60 -13.30
N LEU A 30 -14.58 4.93 -13.18
CA LEU A 30 -14.72 5.85 -14.29
C LEU A 30 -13.37 6.50 -14.54
N ILE A 31 -12.80 6.26 -15.72
CA ILE A 31 -11.58 6.91 -16.19
C ILE A 31 -12.00 7.80 -17.36
N SER A 32 -11.91 9.11 -17.18
CA SER A 32 -12.16 10.07 -18.27
C SER A 32 -10.84 10.50 -18.90
N GLU A 33 -10.84 10.70 -20.22
CA GLU A 33 -9.67 11.15 -21.01
C GLU A 33 -9.07 12.47 -20.52
N LYS A 34 -9.82 13.28 -19.75
CA LYS A 34 -9.38 14.57 -19.20
C LYS A 34 -8.70 14.50 -17.82
N GLY A 35 -8.25 13.32 -17.38
CA GLY A 35 -7.53 13.18 -16.09
C GLY A 35 -8.45 13.13 -14.86
N HIS A 36 -9.74 12.86 -15.06
CA HIS A 36 -10.68 12.60 -13.97
C HIS A 36 -10.77 11.09 -13.76
N PHE A 37 -10.38 10.63 -12.57
CA PHE A 37 -10.46 9.24 -12.17
C PHE A 37 -11.35 9.14 -10.94
N ALA A 38 -12.52 8.52 -11.09
CA ALA A 38 -13.42 8.25 -9.98
C ALA A 38 -13.55 6.74 -9.80
N LEU A 39 -13.40 6.27 -8.57
CA LEU A 39 -13.56 4.89 -8.18
C LEU A 39 -14.49 4.86 -6.99
N GLY A 40 -15.61 4.17 -7.11
CA GLY A 40 -16.57 3.98 -6.03
C GLY A 40 -16.74 2.49 -5.78
N ARG A 41 -16.48 2.05 -4.56
CA ARG A 41 -16.64 0.66 -4.12
C ARG A 41 -17.62 0.63 -2.96
N ILE A 42 -18.54 -0.32 -3.01
CA ILE A 42 -19.51 -0.57 -1.94
C ILE A 42 -19.47 -2.05 -1.60
N THR A 43 -19.20 -2.34 -0.33
CA THR A 43 -19.25 -3.70 0.21
C THR A 43 -20.64 -3.97 0.75
N THR A 44 -21.12 -5.22 0.68
CA THR A 44 -22.41 -5.65 1.26
C THR A 44 -22.54 -5.41 2.76
N ASP A 45 -21.44 -5.16 3.45
CA ASP A 45 -21.37 -4.76 4.87
C ASP A 45 -21.68 -3.26 5.10
N GLY A 46 -22.04 -2.52 4.05
CA GLY A 46 -22.36 -1.09 4.13
C GLY A 46 -21.13 -0.18 4.19
N ARG A 47 -19.93 -0.71 3.95
CA ARG A 47 -18.70 0.10 3.80
C ARG A 47 -18.64 0.66 2.38
N LEU A 48 -18.53 1.98 2.28
CA LEU A 48 -18.38 2.70 1.02
C LEU A 48 -16.96 3.27 0.94
N SER A 49 -16.21 2.95 -0.10
CA SER A 49 -14.93 3.58 -0.41
C SER A 49 -15.00 4.30 -1.75
N GLY A 50 -14.94 5.62 -1.73
CA GLY A 50 -14.78 6.47 -2.90
C GLY A 50 -13.34 6.99 -3.02
N ARG A 51 -12.79 7.01 -4.22
CA ARG A 51 -11.57 7.73 -4.56
C ARG A 51 -11.84 8.57 -5.79
N LEU A 52 -11.70 9.87 -5.67
CA LEU A 52 -11.92 10.83 -6.73
C LEU A 52 -10.64 11.61 -6.95
N LYS A 53 -9.96 11.39 -8.07
CA LYS A 53 -8.81 12.17 -8.51
C LYS A 53 -9.28 13.09 -9.62
N TYR A 54 -8.97 14.37 -9.46
CA TYR A 54 -9.28 15.41 -10.43
C TYR A 54 -7.98 16.14 -10.77
N ASP A 55 -7.48 15.87 -11.97
CA ASP A 55 -6.36 16.64 -12.51
C ASP A 55 -6.92 17.94 -13.11
N PHE A 56 -6.65 19.09 -12.47
CA PHE A 56 -7.09 20.40 -12.99
C PHE A 56 -6.16 20.90 -14.10
N ALA A 57 -4.86 20.64 -13.94
CA ALA A 57 -3.81 20.94 -14.90
C ALA A 57 -2.63 19.98 -14.68
N ASP A 58 -1.66 19.91 -15.60
CA ASP A 58 -0.47 19.07 -15.45
C ASP A 58 0.35 19.39 -14.19
N TRP A 59 0.25 20.64 -13.72
CA TRP A 59 0.94 21.14 -12.53
C TRP A 59 0.09 21.06 -11.24
N LEU A 60 -1.21 20.77 -11.33
CA LEU A 60 -2.11 20.74 -10.17
C LEU A 60 -3.13 19.59 -10.28
N SER A 61 -3.01 18.65 -9.36
CA SER A 61 -3.94 17.53 -9.23
C SER A 61 -4.49 17.44 -7.82
N SER A 62 -5.79 17.26 -7.67
CA SER A 62 -6.40 16.92 -6.40
C SER A 62 -6.82 15.46 -6.38
N ARG A 63 -6.76 14.84 -5.21
CA ARG A 63 -7.28 13.51 -4.96
C ARG A 63 -8.06 13.54 -3.66
N VAL A 64 -9.24 12.95 -3.64
CA VAL A 64 -10.09 12.85 -2.46
C VAL A 64 -10.43 11.38 -2.28
N ASN A 65 -9.97 10.82 -1.17
CA ASN A 65 -10.31 9.49 -0.72
C ASN A 65 -11.37 9.63 0.36
N MET A 66 -12.49 8.94 0.20
CA MET A 66 -13.59 8.89 1.15
C MET A 66 -13.79 7.42 1.51
N GLN A 67 -13.75 7.09 2.79
CA GLN A 67 -14.11 5.78 3.29
C GLN A 67 -15.16 5.96 4.38
N LEU A 68 -16.41 5.67 4.04
CA LEU A 68 -17.51 5.59 4.98
C LEU A 68 -17.61 4.16 5.49
N SER A 69 -17.59 4.02 6.80
CA SER A 69 -17.88 2.76 7.50
C SER A 69 -19.18 2.94 8.28
N ASN A 70 -19.97 1.87 8.39
CA ASN A 70 -21.24 1.85 9.12
C ASN A 70 -21.03 1.95 10.66
N GLU A 71 -19.79 1.80 11.14
CA GLU A 71 -19.44 2.04 12.54
C GLU A 71 -19.20 3.53 12.80
N ALA A 72 -19.94 4.08 13.77
CA ALA A 72 -19.80 5.47 14.21
C ALA A 72 -18.36 5.76 14.65
N GLY A 73 -17.70 6.71 13.97
CA GLY A 73 -16.32 7.13 14.28
C GLY A 73 -15.23 6.56 13.36
N GLN A 74 -15.53 5.62 12.45
CA GLN A 74 -14.55 5.09 11.48
C GLN A 74 -14.73 5.64 10.05
N SER A 75 -15.56 6.67 9.87
CA SER A 75 -15.63 7.37 8.58
C SER A 75 -14.43 8.29 8.44
N GLN A 76 -13.58 8.01 7.45
CA GLN A 76 -12.40 8.80 7.15
C GLN A 76 -12.55 9.45 5.79
N LEU A 77 -12.34 10.77 5.74
CA LEU A 77 -12.21 11.52 4.52
C LEU A 77 -10.76 12.03 4.46
N MET A 78 -10.07 11.87 3.34
CA MET A 78 -8.70 12.32 3.13
C MET A 78 -8.59 12.98 1.75
N GLY A 79 -8.42 14.29 1.71
CA GLY A 79 -8.09 15.07 0.54
C GLY A 79 -6.58 15.29 0.42
N ASP A 80 -6.00 14.93 -0.71
CA ASP A 80 -4.64 15.22 -1.12
C ASP A 80 -4.66 16.29 -2.23
N ILE A 81 -3.80 17.30 -2.14
CA ILE A 81 -3.57 18.29 -3.19
C ILE A 81 -2.10 18.17 -3.58
N ASP A 82 -1.85 17.75 -4.81
CA ASP A 82 -0.52 17.57 -5.40
C ASP A 82 -0.23 18.75 -6.34
N ILE A 83 0.86 19.47 -6.06
CA ILE A 83 1.36 20.60 -6.83
C ILE A 83 2.72 20.20 -7.41
N LYS A 84 2.82 20.17 -8.74
CA LYS A 84 4.05 19.84 -9.46
C LYS A 84 4.66 21.10 -10.05
N GLY A 85 5.79 21.52 -9.49
CA GLY A 85 6.70 22.47 -10.10
C GLY A 85 7.66 21.77 -11.07
N LYS A 86 8.54 22.56 -11.72
CA LYS A 86 9.57 22.04 -12.63
C LYS A 86 10.64 21.25 -11.88
N ASP A 87 11.11 21.78 -10.75
CA ASP A 87 12.21 21.21 -9.96
C ASP A 87 11.78 20.80 -8.54
N TRP A 88 10.50 21.00 -8.20
CA TRP A 88 9.92 20.68 -6.90
C TRP A 88 8.50 20.10 -7.03
N ASN A 89 8.09 19.32 -6.05
CA ASN A 89 6.76 18.77 -5.91
C ASN A 89 6.30 18.98 -4.47
N GLY A 90 5.14 19.59 -4.27
CA GLY A 90 4.52 19.77 -2.97
C GLY A 90 3.20 19.01 -2.92
N GLN A 91 2.96 18.28 -1.85
CA GLN A 91 1.69 17.60 -1.61
C GLN A 91 1.14 17.98 -0.24
N VAL A 92 -0.13 18.39 -0.20
CA VAL A 92 -0.86 18.68 1.04
C VAL A 92 -1.92 17.61 1.24
N LYS A 93 -1.87 16.91 2.36
CA LYS A 93 -2.86 15.90 2.76
C LYS A 93 -3.68 16.43 3.92
N LEU A 94 -4.99 16.33 3.83
CA LEU A 94 -5.95 16.80 4.82
C LEU A 94 -6.95 15.68 5.04
N GLY A 95 -7.08 15.17 6.26
CA GLY A 95 -8.03 14.10 6.55
C GLY A 95 -8.71 14.21 7.90
N THR A 96 -9.79 13.46 8.06
CA THR A 96 -10.59 13.38 9.29
C THR A 96 -10.19 12.13 10.10
N PRO A 97 -10.06 12.20 11.44
CA PRO A 97 -10.19 13.38 12.29
C PRO A 97 -8.85 14.13 12.42
N GLN A 98 -8.77 15.30 11.78
CA GLN A 98 -7.69 16.28 11.90
C GLN A 98 -6.28 15.77 11.58
N PHE A 99 -6.09 15.07 10.46
CA PHE A 99 -4.77 14.77 9.89
C PHE A 99 -4.37 15.88 8.90
N LEU A 100 -3.26 16.56 9.13
CA LEU A 100 -2.63 17.48 8.18
C LEU A 100 -1.25 16.93 7.83
N GLY A 101 -1.04 16.51 6.59
CA GLY A 101 0.25 16.17 6.02
C GLY A 101 0.73 17.24 5.04
N LEU A 102 1.99 17.61 5.07
CA LEU A 102 2.64 18.47 4.09
C LEU A 102 3.91 17.76 3.66
N ASN A 103 4.00 17.42 2.38
CA ASN A 103 5.20 16.86 1.78
C ASN A 103 5.76 17.88 0.80
N TYR A 104 7.06 18.04 0.83
CA TYR A 104 7.79 18.88 -0.11
C TYR A 104 9.01 18.10 -0.58
N PHE A 105 9.15 17.95 -1.89
CA PHE A 105 10.22 17.19 -2.50
C PHE A 105 10.88 18.03 -3.59
N GLN A 106 12.19 18.21 -3.51
CA GLN A 106 12.95 19.04 -4.43
C GLN A 106 14.08 18.23 -5.06
N SER A 107 14.22 18.37 -6.38
CA SER A 107 15.33 17.78 -7.11
C SER A 107 16.55 18.69 -6.95
N ILE A 108 17.58 18.21 -6.26
CA ILE A 108 18.84 18.95 -6.07
C ILE A 108 19.80 18.66 -7.23
N THR A 109 19.74 17.45 -7.77
CA THR A 109 20.60 16.95 -8.86
C THR A 109 19.76 16.03 -9.75
N PRO A 110 20.09 15.81 -11.04
CA PRO A 110 19.33 14.89 -11.90
C PRO A 110 19.16 13.48 -11.33
N SER A 111 20.10 13.02 -10.51
CA SER A 111 20.07 11.72 -9.83
C SER A 111 19.71 11.78 -8.35
N LEU A 112 19.64 12.96 -7.73
CA LEU A 112 19.43 13.11 -6.29
C LEU A 112 18.31 14.10 -6.00
N SER A 113 17.32 13.62 -5.26
CA SER A 113 16.20 14.42 -4.82
C SER A 113 16.02 14.27 -3.32
N ALA A 114 15.72 15.36 -2.64
CA ALA A 114 15.52 15.40 -1.20
C ALA A 114 14.18 16.06 -0.91
N GLY A 115 13.54 15.65 0.17
CA GLY A 115 12.32 16.26 0.61
C GLY A 115 12.07 16.11 2.09
N GLY A 116 11.11 16.88 2.56
CA GLY A 116 10.57 16.79 3.90
C GLY A 116 9.11 16.40 3.84
N GLU A 117 8.68 15.62 4.81
CA GLU A 117 7.28 15.42 5.16
C GLU A 117 7.04 16.03 6.54
N PHE A 118 5.88 16.58 6.74
CA PHE A 118 5.39 17.05 8.02
C PHE A 118 4.00 16.48 8.17
N PHE A 119 3.72 15.81 9.26
CA PHE A 119 2.38 15.36 9.55
C PHE A 119 1.98 15.86 10.94
N TRP A 120 0.72 16.22 11.07
CA TRP A 120 0.09 16.64 12.31
C TRP A 120 -1.23 15.91 12.46
N LEU A 121 -1.31 15.05 13.47
CA LEU A 121 -2.55 14.43 13.93
C LEU A 121 -3.10 15.29 15.07
N GLY A 122 -4.08 16.14 14.76
CA GLY A 122 -4.80 16.94 15.75
C GLY A 122 -5.55 16.08 16.77
N GLY A 123 -6.03 14.89 16.38
CA GLY A 123 -6.69 13.96 17.31
C GLY A 123 -5.79 13.37 18.40
N GLN A 124 -4.47 13.29 18.17
CA GLN A 124 -3.49 12.81 19.16
C GLN A 124 -2.52 13.91 19.63
N LEU A 125 -2.68 15.15 19.15
CA LEU A 125 -1.72 16.25 19.34
C LEU A 125 -0.26 15.84 19.02
N ARG A 126 -0.10 14.91 18.07
CA ARG A 126 1.21 14.44 17.63
C ARG A 126 1.54 15.07 16.30
N SER A 127 2.59 15.87 16.30
CA SER A 127 3.28 16.27 15.09
C SER A 127 4.50 15.36 14.90
N GLY A 128 4.87 15.15 13.66
CA GLY A 128 6.19 14.66 13.34
C GLY A 128 6.64 15.19 12.00
N LEU A 129 7.94 15.32 11.91
CA LEU A 129 8.63 15.69 10.71
C LEU A 129 9.25 14.41 10.15
N GLY A 130 9.47 14.35 8.86
CA GLY A 130 10.27 13.33 8.23
C GLY A 130 11.10 13.95 7.13
N VAL A 131 12.25 13.37 6.90
CA VAL A 131 13.15 13.75 5.82
C VAL A 131 13.30 12.54 4.93
N ALA A 132 13.03 12.70 3.65
CA ALA A 132 13.18 11.67 2.64
C ALA A 132 14.27 12.07 1.65
N LEU A 133 15.13 11.12 1.32
CA LEU A 133 16.17 11.21 0.33
C LEU A 133 15.91 10.13 -0.72
N ARG A 134 16.03 10.50 -1.99
CA ARG A 134 15.93 9.59 -3.11
C ARG A 134 17.12 9.79 -4.03
N HIS A 135 17.82 8.70 -4.28
CA HIS A 135 18.86 8.62 -5.29
C HIS A 135 18.37 7.72 -6.43
N SER A 136 18.27 8.25 -7.63
CA SER A 136 17.87 7.56 -8.85
C SER A 136 19.08 7.45 -9.78
N GLY A 137 19.66 6.26 -9.87
CA GLY A 137 20.59 5.88 -10.94
C GLY A 137 19.86 5.28 -12.13
N GLU A 138 20.59 4.94 -13.20
CA GLU A 138 19.99 4.33 -14.40
C GLU A 138 19.39 2.93 -14.13
N GLN A 139 19.98 2.17 -13.21
CA GLN A 139 19.59 0.79 -12.91
C GLN A 139 19.14 0.57 -11.46
N HIS A 140 19.39 1.52 -10.56
CA HIS A 140 19.02 1.42 -9.15
C HIS A 140 18.32 2.67 -8.65
N ILE A 141 17.38 2.48 -7.72
CA ILE A 141 16.74 3.56 -6.98
C ILE A 141 16.93 3.24 -5.50
N ALA A 142 17.63 4.11 -4.80
CA ALA A 142 17.75 4.06 -3.35
C ALA A 142 16.87 5.16 -2.75
N THR A 143 16.05 4.84 -1.76
CA THR A 143 15.31 5.82 -0.96
C THR A 143 15.64 5.61 0.50
N CYS A 144 15.73 6.70 1.25
CA CYS A 144 15.93 6.68 2.68
C CYS A 144 15.02 7.74 3.29
N GLN A 145 14.18 7.35 4.23
CA GLN A 145 13.25 8.24 4.91
C GLN A 145 13.42 8.07 6.40
N VAL A 146 13.65 9.20 7.07
CA VAL A 146 13.80 9.28 8.52
C VAL A 146 12.68 10.15 9.04
N ALA A 147 11.76 9.56 9.79
CA ALA A 147 10.67 10.26 10.44
C ALA A 147 10.94 10.41 11.95
N THR A 148 10.65 11.60 12.49
CA THR A 148 10.70 11.96 13.91
C THR A 148 9.72 11.13 14.75
N THR A 149 8.81 10.37 14.12
CA THR A 149 8.04 9.30 14.78
C THR A 149 8.90 8.16 15.33
N GLY A 150 10.19 8.13 14.98
CA GLY A 150 11.09 7.06 15.34
C GLY A 150 11.14 5.95 14.30
N ILE A 151 10.72 6.22 13.06
CA ILE A 151 10.82 5.28 11.94
C ILE A 151 11.95 5.71 11.03
N LEU A 152 12.88 4.80 10.76
CA LEU A 152 13.86 4.91 9.69
C LEU A 152 13.53 3.82 8.68
N SER A 153 13.22 4.21 7.45
CA SER A 153 12.98 3.27 6.34
C SER A 153 14.02 3.51 5.25
N ALA A 154 14.67 2.45 4.79
CA ALA A 154 15.65 2.52 3.73
C ALA A 154 15.33 1.44 2.69
N GLN A 155 15.07 1.85 1.45
CA GLN A 155 14.73 0.96 0.36
C GLN A 155 15.79 1.05 -0.73
N TYR A 156 16.07 -0.08 -1.34
CA TYR A 156 16.97 -0.20 -2.46
C TYR A 156 16.34 -1.12 -3.51
N ALA A 157 15.90 -0.52 -4.61
CA ALA A 157 15.41 -1.25 -5.77
C ALA A 157 16.49 -1.27 -6.85
N HIS A 158 16.82 -2.46 -7.35
CA HIS A 158 17.78 -2.66 -8.41
C HIS A 158 17.16 -3.46 -9.55
N LYS A 159 17.12 -2.86 -10.73
CA LYS A 159 16.62 -3.47 -11.95
C LYS A 159 17.76 -4.24 -12.62
N VAL A 160 17.81 -5.55 -12.38
CA VAL A 160 18.84 -6.46 -12.94
C VAL A 160 18.58 -6.73 -14.42
N THR A 161 17.31 -6.82 -14.82
CA THR A 161 16.89 -7.06 -16.20
C THR A 161 15.54 -6.38 -16.43
N ASP A 162 15.15 -6.15 -17.69
CA ASP A 162 13.81 -5.62 -18.01
C ASP A 162 12.64 -6.43 -17.44
N LYS A 163 12.89 -7.69 -17.09
CA LYS A 163 11.91 -8.60 -16.51
C LYS A 163 12.09 -8.80 -15.01
N VAL A 164 13.25 -8.50 -14.44
CA VAL A 164 13.61 -8.86 -13.06
C VAL A 164 14.05 -7.63 -12.29
N THR A 165 13.29 -7.29 -11.25
CA THR A 165 13.63 -6.25 -10.30
C THR A 165 13.84 -6.86 -8.93
N LEU A 166 14.96 -6.57 -8.30
CA LEU A 166 15.22 -6.90 -6.91
C LEU A 166 14.93 -5.67 -6.06
N ALA A 167 14.34 -5.86 -4.89
CA ALA A 167 14.08 -4.79 -3.95
C ALA A 167 14.42 -5.25 -2.53
N THR A 168 15.13 -4.41 -1.80
CA THR A 168 15.40 -4.59 -0.39
C THR A 168 14.79 -3.42 0.36
N ASP A 169 14.08 -3.68 1.45
CA ASP A 169 13.52 -2.68 2.34
C ASP A 169 14.01 -2.96 3.76
N LEU A 170 14.39 -1.91 4.48
CA LEU A 170 14.83 -1.96 5.86
C LEU A 170 14.00 -0.96 6.64
N LEU A 171 13.12 -1.46 7.50
CA LEU A 171 12.33 -0.66 8.42
C LEU A 171 12.88 -0.81 9.83
N TYR A 172 13.36 0.29 10.41
CA TYR A 172 13.87 0.34 11.75
C TYR A 172 13.03 1.28 12.62
N HIS A 173 12.43 0.74 13.68
CA HIS A 173 11.80 1.53 14.72
C HIS A 173 12.80 1.82 15.82
N TRP A 174 13.19 3.09 15.97
CA TRP A 174 14.08 3.53 17.05
C TRP A 174 13.40 3.44 18.43
N ALA A 175 12.08 3.62 18.48
CA ALA A 175 11.31 3.57 19.74
C ALA A 175 11.18 2.15 20.31
N SER A 176 10.90 1.14 19.48
CA SER A 176 10.81 -0.27 19.90
C SER A 176 12.13 -1.03 19.73
N ARG A 177 13.14 -0.43 19.07
CA ARG A 177 14.40 -1.06 18.65
C ARG A 177 14.20 -2.30 17.75
N GLU A 178 13.06 -2.36 17.07
CA GLU A 178 12.75 -3.44 16.14
C GLU A 178 13.25 -3.08 14.74
N ALA A 179 14.04 -3.99 14.17
CA ALA A 179 14.52 -3.91 12.80
C ALA A 179 13.84 -5.00 11.97
N THR A 180 13.21 -4.61 10.89
CA THR A 180 12.59 -5.52 9.93
C THR A 180 13.27 -5.30 8.58
N ALA A 181 14.03 -6.29 8.13
CA ALA A 181 14.68 -6.27 6.83
C ALA A 181 13.98 -7.24 5.89
N THR A 182 13.41 -6.73 4.82
CA THR A 182 12.70 -7.51 3.81
C THR A 182 13.47 -7.47 2.50
N VAL A 183 13.69 -8.63 1.90
CA VAL A 183 14.25 -8.76 0.55
C VAL A 183 13.20 -9.39 -0.34
N GLY A 184 12.98 -8.80 -1.51
CA GLY A 184 12.01 -9.27 -2.47
C GLY A 184 12.51 -9.18 -3.90
N TYR A 185 11.82 -9.90 -4.76
CA TYR A 185 12.04 -9.88 -6.19
C TYR A 185 10.69 -9.83 -6.91
N ASP A 186 10.64 -9.10 -8.00
CA ASP A 186 9.50 -9.03 -8.91
C ASP A 186 9.99 -9.44 -10.30
N VAL A 187 9.47 -10.57 -10.78
CA VAL A 187 9.68 -11.06 -12.13
C VAL A 187 8.40 -10.85 -12.92
N THR A 188 8.44 -9.91 -13.86
CA THR A 188 7.33 -9.67 -14.79
C THR A 188 7.66 -10.30 -16.15
N LEU A 189 6.98 -11.40 -16.47
CA LEU A 189 6.96 -12.01 -17.79
C LEU A 189 5.72 -11.53 -18.58
N ARG A 190 5.66 -11.87 -19.88
CA ARG A 190 4.51 -11.49 -20.73
C ARG A 190 3.20 -12.15 -20.27
N GLN A 191 3.26 -13.41 -19.84
CA GLN A 191 2.11 -14.22 -19.46
C GLN A 191 1.98 -14.43 -17.94
N ALA A 192 3.01 -14.10 -17.15
CA ALA A 192 2.97 -14.30 -15.70
C ALA A 192 3.76 -13.21 -14.97
N ARG A 193 3.36 -12.90 -13.74
CA ARG A 193 4.09 -12.04 -12.82
C ARG A 193 4.29 -12.78 -11.51
N LEU A 194 5.54 -12.95 -11.12
CA LEU A 194 5.94 -13.64 -9.90
C LEU A 194 6.58 -12.61 -8.97
N GLN A 195 6.06 -12.49 -7.76
CA GLN A 195 6.61 -11.65 -6.70
C GLN A 195 6.92 -12.52 -5.49
N GLY A 196 8.16 -12.48 -5.02
CA GLY A 196 8.57 -13.11 -3.78
C GLY A 196 9.05 -12.05 -2.79
N LYS A 197 8.75 -12.23 -1.51
CA LYS A 197 9.40 -11.48 -0.42
C LYS A 197 9.77 -12.43 0.71
N VAL A 198 10.90 -12.15 1.34
CA VAL A 198 11.41 -12.82 2.52
C VAL A 198 11.71 -11.74 3.54
N ASP A 199 11.15 -11.90 4.73
CA ASP A 199 11.33 -10.95 5.81
C ASP A 199 12.21 -11.52 6.93
N SER A 200 12.94 -10.64 7.63
CA SER A 200 13.83 -11.01 8.73
C SER A 200 13.10 -11.62 9.93
N ALA A 201 11.78 -11.42 10.03
CA ALA A 201 10.94 -12.05 11.04
C ALA A 201 10.61 -13.53 10.73
N GLY A 202 11.11 -14.09 9.62
CA GLY A 202 10.85 -15.46 9.22
C GLY A 202 9.54 -15.65 8.43
N VAL A 203 8.96 -14.55 7.94
CA VAL A 203 7.78 -14.57 7.07
C VAL A 203 8.24 -14.57 5.62
N VAL A 204 7.88 -15.62 4.89
CA VAL A 204 8.11 -15.74 3.45
C VAL A 204 6.76 -15.60 2.77
N SER A 205 6.66 -14.79 1.73
CA SER A 205 5.46 -14.80 0.90
C SER A 205 5.77 -14.82 -0.58
N CYS A 206 4.93 -15.51 -1.32
CA CYS A 206 4.99 -15.63 -2.75
C CYS A 206 3.63 -15.23 -3.33
N TYR A 207 3.66 -14.48 -4.42
CA TYR A 207 2.50 -14.08 -5.19
C TYR A 207 2.76 -14.38 -6.65
N ILE A 208 1.87 -15.16 -7.27
CA ILE A 208 1.95 -15.54 -8.67
C ILE A 208 0.66 -15.10 -9.34
N MET A 209 0.77 -14.28 -10.36
CA MET A 209 -0.32 -13.95 -11.26
C MET A 209 -0.02 -14.56 -12.62
N GLU A 210 -0.89 -15.43 -13.11
CA GLU A 210 -0.78 -16.04 -14.43
C GLU A 210 -1.94 -15.61 -15.31
N ARG A 211 -1.64 -15.21 -16.55
CA ARG A 211 -2.61 -14.78 -17.55
C ARG A 211 -2.91 -15.95 -18.47
N PHE A 212 -4.01 -16.65 -18.22
CA PHE A 212 -4.41 -17.83 -19.02
C PHE A 212 -5.00 -17.44 -20.37
N ALA A 213 -5.84 -16.40 -20.40
CA ALA A 213 -6.50 -15.91 -21.60
C ALA A 213 -6.75 -14.40 -21.50
N PRO A 214 -7.03 -13.69 -22.62
CA PRO A 214 -7.47 -12.30 -22.56
C PRO A 214 -8.68 -12.18 -21.62
N GLY A 215 -8.54 -11.35 -20.59
CA GLY A 215 -9.57 -11.12 -19.58
C GLY A 215 -9.65 -12.15 -18.44
N ILE A 216 -8.74 -13.12 -18.37
CA ILE A 216 -8.67 -14.11 -17.28
C ILE A 216 -7.28 -14.11 -16.66
N ASN A 217 -7.21 -13.69 -15.39
CA ASN A 217 -6.01 -13.78 -14.57
C ASN A 217 -6.25 -14.74 -13.41
N PHE A 218 -5.36 -15.71 -13.27
CA PHE A 218 -5.28 -16.59 -12.12
C PHE A 218 -4.26 -16.02 -11.12
N LEU A 219 -4.64 -15.95 -9.84
CA LEU A 219 -3.83 -15.40 -8.77
C LEU A 219 -3.61 -16.49 -7.72
N LEU A 220 -2.36 -16.72 -7.36
CA LEU A 220 -1.97 -17.53 -6.21
C LEU A 220 -1.20 -16.64 -5.24
N SER A 221 -1.49 -16.77 -3.96
CA SER A 221 -0.77 -16.12 -2.88
C SER A 221 -0.50 -17.14 -1.79
N ALA A 222 0.74 -17.19 -1.32
CA ALA A 222 1.15 -17.99 -0.20
C ALA A 222 1.94 -17.11 0.77
N GLU A 223 1.61 -17.17 2.05
CA GLU A 223 2.36 -16.55 3.13
C GLU A 223 2.66 -17.63 4.17
N LEU A 224 3.94 -17.83 4.43
CA LEU A 224 4.47 -18.81 5.36
C LEU A 224 5.17 -18.05 6.48
N ASP A 225 4.60 -18.07 7.67
CA ASP A 225 5.26 -17.62 8.89
C ASP A 225 5.93 -18.83 9.56
N HIS A 226 7.25 -18.90 9.46
CA HIS A 226 8.03 -19.97 10.07
C HIS A 226 8.12 -19.87 11.59
N ALA A 227 8.03 -18.67 12.17
CA ALA A 227 8.16 -18.48 13.61
C ALA A 227 6.92 -18.99 14.36
N HIS A 228 5.73 -18.74 13.80
CA HIS A 228 4.46 -19.14 14.40
C HIS A 228 3.85 -20.41 13.78
N THR A 229 4.56 -21.06 12.84
CA THR A 229 4.07 -22.23 12.08
C THR A 229 2.68 -21.97 11.49
N ASN A 230 2.47 -20.76 10.96
CA ASN A 230 1.19 -20.34 10.42
C ASN A 230 1.31 -20.17 8.92
N TYR A 231 0.59 -21.01 8.18
CA TYR A 231 0.63 -21.05 6.73
C TYR A 231 -0.71 -20.58 6.18
N LYS A 232 -0.69 -19.52 5.39
CA LYS A 232 -1.86 -18.95 4.73
C LYS A 232 -1.69 -19.11 3.24
N PHE A 233 -2.63 -19.80 2.61
CA PHE A 233 -2.70 -19.96 1.17
C PHE A 233 -3.99 -19.33 0.67
N GLY A 234 -3.89 -18.57 -0.41
CA GLY A 234 -5.00 -17.95 -1.10
C GLY A 234 -4.88 -18.19 -2.60
N PHE A 235 -6.01 -18.44 -3.23
CA PHE A 235 -6.12 -18.45 -4.68
C PHE A 235 -7.28 -17.55 -5.07
N GLY A 236 -7.17 -16.94 -6.23
CA GLY A 236 -8.15 -16.01 -6.75
C GLY A 236 -8.19 -16.10 -8.26
N PHE A 237 -9.35 -15.75 -8.81
CA PHE A 237 -9.53 -15.65 -10.24
C PHE A 237 -10.12 -14.28 -10.52
N THR A 238 -9.49 -13.53 -11.41
CA THR A 238 -10.00 -12.25 -11.88
C THR A 238 -10.43 -12.44 -13.33
N ALA A 239 -11.75 -12.42 -13.54
CA ALA A 239 -12.35 -12.32 -14.86
C ALA A 239 -12.72 -10.86 -15.12
N GLY A 240 -12.22 -10.27 -16.20
CA GLY A 240 -12.56 -8.91 -16.59
C GLY A 240 -11.73 -8.45 -17.79
N GLU A 241 -12.39 -7.80 -18.73
CA GLU A 241 -11.80 -7.16 -19.92
C GLU A 241 -11.02 -5.88 -19.54
#